data_AF-A0A1M6QU18-F1
#
_entry.id   AF-A0A1M6QU18-F1
#
_cell.length_a   1.000
_cell.length_b   1.000
_cell.length_c   1.000
_cell.angle_alpha   90.00
_cell.angle_beta   90.00
_cell.angle_gamma   90.00
#
_symmetry.space_group_name_H-M   'P 1'
#
loop_
_entity.id
_entity.type
_entity.pdbx_description
1 polymer ?
#
loop_
_entity_poly.entity_id
_entity_poly.type
_entity_poly.pdbx_seq_one_letter_code
_entity_poly.pdbx_strand_id
1 'polypeptide(L)' 'MTMNDFATWAQEEMDKCNVHNEIETSKMIVEIMKKFFAIGREEESN' A
#
# COMPACT_ATOMS: atom_id res chain seq x y z
N MET A 1 5.62 -5.12 -9.70
CA MET A 1 4.94 -3.80 -9.67
C MET A 1 6.04 -2.77 -9.56
N THR A 2 6.08 -1.72 -10.39
CA THR A 2 7.08 -0.66 -10.19
C THR A 2 6.70 0.21 -8.98
N MET A 3 7.66 0.93 -8.40
CA MET A 3 7.36 1.87 -7.31
C MET A 3 6.36 2.96 -7.69
N ASN A 4 6.31 3.36 -8.97
CA ASN A 4 5.32 4.33 -9.46
C ASN A 4 3.90 3.73 -9.53
N ASP A 5 3.79 2.47 -9.98
CA ASP A 5 2.52 1.74 -9.98
C ASP A 5 2.00 1.54 -8.55
N PHE A 6 2.91 1.24 -7.63
CA PHE A 6 2.60 1.11 -6.20
C PHE A 6 2.05 2.41 -5.62
N ALA A 7 2.72 3.54 -5.86
CA ALA A 7 2.30 4.84 -5.33
C ALA A 7 0.90 5.21 -5.84
N THR A 8 0.62 4.97 -7.12
CA THR A 8 -0.70 5.21 -7.72
C THR A 8 -1.76 4.33 -7.07
N TRP A 9 -1.48 3.02 -6.95
CA TRP A 9 -2.39 2.09 -6.28
C TRP A 9 -2.67 2.48 -4.82
N ALA A 10 -1.63 2.82 -4.04
CA ALA A 10 -1.78 3.18 -2.64
C ALA A 10 -2.64 4.44 -2.46
N GLN A 11 -2.48 5.42 -3.35
CA GLN A 11 -3.31 6.62 -3.37
C GLN A 11 -4.78 6.27 -3.66
N GLU A 12 -5.05 5.49 -4.71
CA GLU A 12 -6.42 5.09 -5.06
C GLU A 12 -7.13 4.31 -3.96
N GLU A 13 -6.42 3.47 -3.22
CA GLU A 13 -6.99 2.71 -2.11
C GLU A 13 -7.24 3.59 -0.88
N MET A 14 -6.37 4.55 -0.60
CA MET A 14 -6.59 5.54 0.46
C MET A 14 -7.76 6.48 0.13
N ASP A 15 -7.93 6.87 -1.13
CA ASP A 15 -9.05 7.71 -1.57
C ASP A 15 -10.41 7.02 -1.42
N LYS A 16 -10.45 5.68 -1.50
CA LYS A 16 -11.65 4.86 -1.26
C LYS A 16 -11.88 4.53 0.22
N CYS A 17 -10.85 4.64 1.05
CA CYS A 17 -10.89 4.29 2.46
C CYS A 17 -11.69 5.32 3.25
N ASN A 18 -12.61 4.87 4.10
CA ASN A 18 -13.21 5.76 5.09
C ASN A 18 -12.21 6.06 6.21
N VAL A 19 -11.47 7.17 6.08
CA VAL A 19 -10.44 7.60 7.03
C VAL A 19 -10.96 7.90 8.45
N HIS A 20 -12.27 8.05 8.63
CA HIS A 20 -12.90 8.23 9.93
C HIS A 20 -13.20 6.89 10.62
N ASN A 21 -13.10 5.78 9.91
CA ASN A 21 -13.18 4.44 10.45
C ASN A 21 -11.77 3.92 10.76
N GLU A 22 -11.39 3.98 12.05
CA GLU A 22 -10.06 3.59 12.52
C GLU A 22 -9.70 2.13 12.19
N ILE A 23 -10.67 1.21 12.27
CA ILE A 23 -10.44 -0.22 11.99
C ILE A 23 -10.17 -0.44 10.50
N GLU A 24 -10.92 0.23 9.64
CA GLU A 24 -10.72 0.15 8.19
C GLU A 24 -9.39 0.79 7.78
N THR A 25 -9.10 1.98 8.31
CA THR A 25 -7.88 2.72 8.04
C THR A 25 -6.64 1.96 8.47
N SER A 26 -6.65 1.36 9.67
CA SER A 26 -5.53 0.55 10.16
C SER A 26 -5.27 -0.69 9.30
N LYS A 27 -6.33 -1.35 8.81
CA LYS A 27 -6.19 -2.47 7.85
C LYS A 27 -5.58 -2.00 6.53
N MET A 28 -6.04 -0.87 6.00
CA MET A 28 -5.54 -0.31 4.74
C MET A 28 -4.04 0.03 4.83
N ILE A 29 -3.60 0.68 5.91
CA ILE A 29 -2.18 0.99 6.15
C ILE A 29 -1.34 -0.29 6.21
N VAL A 30 -1.82 -1.35 6.88
CA VAL A 30 -1.11 -2.63 6.95
C VAL A 30 -0.97 -3.26 5.56
N GLU A 31 -1.99 -3.19 4.70
CA GLU A 31 -1.88 -3.70 3.33
C GLU A 31 -0.89 -2.91 2.49
N ILE A 32 -0.90 -1.58 2.59
CA ILE A 32 0.07 -0.71 1.91
C ILE A 32 1.49 -1.09 2.32
N MET A 33 1.76 -1.23 3.62
CA MET A 33 3.08 -1.60 4.13
C MET A 33 3.52 -2.99 3.65
N LYS A 34 2.61 -3.98 3.68
CA LYS A 34 2.92 -5.33 3.19
C LYS A 34 3.34 -5.32 1.72
N LYS A 35 2.64 -4.57 0.87
CA LYS A 35 2.98 -4.46 -0.56
C LYS A 35 4.29 -3.69 -0.77
N PHE A 36 4.51 -2.59 -0.04
CA PHE A 36 5.77 -1.84 -0.09
C PHE A 36 6.98 -2.73 0.19
N PHE A 37 6.95 -3.49 1.30
CA PHE A 37 8.05 -4.38 1.64
C PHE A 37 8.18 -5.59 0.70
N ALA A 38 7.09 -6.03 0.05
CA ALA A 38 7.17 -7.08 -0.95
C ALA A 38 7.93 -6.60 -2.20
N ILE A 39 7.64 -5.38 -2.66
CA ILE A 39 8.34 -4.77 -3.81
C ILE A 39 9.82 -4.58 -3.50
N GLY A 40 10.16 -4.01 -2.34
CA GLY A 40 11.57 -3.82 -1.96
C GLY A 40 12.38 -5.12 -1.88
N ARG A 41 11.75 -6.22 -1.44
CA ARG A 41 12.41 -7.55 -1.44
C ARG A 41 12.58 -8.14 -2.84
N GLU A 42 11.64 -7.89 -3.75
CA GLU A 42 11.75 -8.29 -5.16
C GLU A 42 12.85 -7.51 -5.89
N GLU A 43 13.05 -6.24 -5.54
CA GLU A 43 14.14 -5.41 -6.09
C GLU A 43 15.53 -5.81 -5.55
N GLU A 44 15.65 -6.22 -4.28
CA GLU A 44 16.93 -6.73 -3.73
C GLU A 44 17.32 -8.12 -4.26
N SER A 45 16.36 -8.88 -4.82
CA SER A 45 16.57 -10.26 -5.28
C SER A 45 16.85 -10.39 -6.79
N ASN A 46 16.89 -9.27 -7.53
CA ASN A 46 17.17 -9.20 -8.98
C ASN A 46 18.47 -8.45 -9.28
#